data_AF-A0A2D5IX58-F1
#
_entry.id   AF-A0A2D5IX58-F1
#
_cell.length_a   1.000
_cell.length_b   1.000
_cell.length_c   1.000
_cell.angle_alpha   90.00
_cell.angle_beta   90.00
_cell.angle_gamma   90.00
#
_symmetry.space_group_name_H-M   'P 1'
#
loop_
_entity.id
_entity.type
_entity.pdbx_description
1 polymer ?
#
loop_
_entity_poly.entity_id
_entity_poly.type
_entity_poly.pdbx_seq_one_letter_code
_entity_poly.pdbx_strand_id
1 'polypeptide(L)'
;MPLTMNREVFITCAVTGSGGSQDRSRHVPRSPKEIADSAIAAARAGAAVVHCHVRDPETGSPRRDVALYREVTDRIREAEVDVVLNLTAGMGGDIVFGGVEQPLPPIEGTDMVGASERVAHIADCLPEICTLDCGTMNFAEKDYVMTNTPGMLQAMGRMMTELGVKPEIEAFDTGHLWYAKQLVKDGILESPALVQLCMGVPWGAPDDLNTFMAMVNNVPEDWTFSAFGLGRNQMAYVAASVLAGGNVRVGLEDNIWLEKGVLATNAQLVDRAVSIVENMGARIIGPEAVRAKLGLVKRAPKG
;
A
#
# COMPACT_ATOMS: atom_id res chain seq x y z
N MET A 1 -23.29 -1.27 -15.64
CA MET A 1 -23.52 -1.77 -14.26
C MET A 1 -24.35 -0.76 -13.51
N PRO A 2 -25.31 -1.18 -12.67
CA PRO A 2 -25.94 -0.27 -11.72
C PRO A 2 -24.91 0.31 -10.75
N LEU A 3 -25.18 1.47 -10.17
CA LEU A 3 -24.33 2.05 -9.13
C LEU A 3 -24.36 1.14 -7.88
N THR A 4 -23.25 0.48 -7.58
CA THR A 4 -23.09 -0.41 -6.41
C THR A 4 -22.10 0.19 -5.42
N MET A 5 -22.46 1.34 -4.86
CA MET A 5 -21.62 2.05 -3.89
C MET A 5 -21.37 1.19 -2.64
N ASN A 6 -20.12 1.13 -2.17
CA ASN A 6 -19.79 0.47 -0.91
C ASN A 6 -20.38 1.26 0.27
N ARG A 7 -21.15 0.58 1.13
CA ARG A 7 -21.79 1.18 2.31
C ARG A 7 -20.98 1.02 3.60
N GLU A 8 -20.01 0.11 3.60
CA GLU A 8 -19.15 -0.20 4.73
C GLU A 8 -17.69 -0.13 4.29
N VAL A 9 -17.13 1.05 4.45
CA VAL A 9 -15.85 1.44 3.88
C VAL A 9 -14.79 1.40 4.97
N PHE A 10 -13.66 0.75 4.72
CA PHE A 10 -12.48 0.96 5.53
C PHE A 10 -11.50 1.93 4.86
N ILE A 11 -10.71 2.60 5.69
CA ILE A 11 -9.65 3.50 5.25
C ILE A 11 -8.30 2.86 5.57
N THR A 12 -7.45 2.75 4.56
CA THR A 12 -6.01 2.51 4.73
C THR A 12 -5.27 3.85 4.74
N CYS A 13 -4.44 4.08 5.75
CA CYS A 13 -3.55 5.24 5.80
C CYS A 13 -2.10 4.85 5.48
N ALA A 14 -1.58 5.28 4.34
CA ALA A 14 -0.20 5.09 3.90
C ALA A 14 0.70 6.21 4.44
N VAL A 15 1.42 5.93 5.52
CA VAL A 15 1.89 6.98 6.43
C VAL A 15 3.13 7.73 5.96
N THR A 16 3.99 7.10 5.15
CA THR A 16 5.29 7.71 4.77
C THR A 16 5.80 7.34 3.38
N GLY A 17 5.66 6.08 2.94
CA GLY A 17 6.20 5.60 1.68
C GLY A 17 7.71 5.50 1.59
N SER A 18 8.21 5.24 0.38
CA SER A 18 9.63 5.25 0.01
C SER A 18 10.03 6.43 -0.87
N GLY A 19 9.08 7.13 -1.50
CA GLY A 19 9.35 8.22 -2.44
C GLY A 19 9.89 9.50 -1.79
N GLY A 20 10.30 10.46 -2.64
CA GLY A 20 10.90 11.75 -2.24
C GLY A 20 9.93 12.79 -1.65
N SER A 21 8.72 12.40 -1.21
CA SER A 21 7.77 13.30 -0.54
C SER A 21 8.33 13.86 0.77
N GLN A 22 9.20 13.10 1.42
CA GLN A 22 9.80 13.42 2.72
C GLN A 22 10.67 14.69 2.71
N ASP A 23 11.34 15.00 1.60
CA ASP A 23 12.14 16.22 1.46
C ASP A 23 11.28 17.48 1.25
N ARG A 24 9.99 17.30 1.00
CA ARG A 24 9.05 18.37 0.65
C ARG A 24 8.08 18.72 1.76
N SER A 25 8.06 17.95 2.85
CA SER A 25 7.16 18.17 3.98
C SER A 25 7.77 17.67 5.28
N ARG A 26 7.84 18.57 6.28
CA ARG A 26 8.23 18.22 7.66
C ARG A 26 7.25 17.26 8.36
N HIS A 27 6.09 17.01 7.77
CA HIS A 27 5.06 16.15 8.36
C HIS A 27 5.18 14.70 7.91
N VAL A 28 6.03 14.39 6.92
CA VAL A 28 6.30 13.02 6.51
C VAL A 28 7.23 12.38 7.56
N PRO A 29 6.79 11.33 8.27
CA PRO A 29 7.56 10.77 9.38
C PRO A 29 8.74 9.92 8.89
N ARG A 30 9.88 9.99 9.57
CA ARG A 30 11.12 9.31 9.15
C ARG A 30 11.53 8.19 10.10
N SER A 31 11.65 8.51 11.39
CA SER A 31 12.07 7.53 12.41
C SER A 31 10.95 6.53 12.71
N PRO A 32 11.28 5.31 13.19
CA PRO A 32 10.26 4.35 13.63
C PRO A 32 9.25 4.92 14.61
N LYS A 33 9.71 5.77 15.54
CA LYS A 33 8.82 6.46 16.49
C LYS A 33 7.84 7.39 15.78
N GLU A 34 8.31 8.26 14.88
CA GLU A 34 7.43 9.19 14.17
C GLU A 34 6.43 8.45 13.27
N ILE A 35 6.88 7.37 12.63
CA ILE A 35 6.05 6.53 11.76
C ILE A 35 4.93 5.89 12.61
N ALA A 36 5.28 5.28 13.75
CA ALA A 36 4.31 4.70 14.66
C ALA A 36 3.34 5.76 15.25
N ASP A 37 3.85 6.91 15.71
CA ASP A 37 3.02 8.00 16.23
C ASP A 37 2.03 8.49 15.17
N SER A 38 2.47 8.62 13.91
CA SER A 38 1.61 9.02 12.80
C SER A 38 0.57 7.95 12.44
N ALA A 39 0.92 6.66 12.51
CA ALA A 39 0.00 5.55 12.30
C ALA A 39 -1.08 5.52 13.38
N ILE A 40 -0.69 5.70 14.65
CA ILE A 40 -1.59 5.79 15.81
C ILE A 40 -2.55 6.98 15.67
N ALA A 41 -2.04 8.14 15.24
CA ALA A 41 -2.87 9.32 14.99
C ALA A 41 -3.88 9.09 13.84
N ALA A 42 -3.45 8.43 12.77
CA ALA A 42 -4.32 8.04 11.67
C ALA A 42 -5.41 7.05 12.12
N ALA A 43 -5.07 6.08 12.96
CA ALA A 43 -6.02 5.12 13.51
C ALA A 43 -7.09 5.82 14.36
N ARG A 44 -6.67 6.75 15.23
CA ARG A 44 -7.60 7.59 16.03
C ARG A 44 -8.53 8.46 15.18
N ALA A 45 -8.07 8.89 14.00
CA ALA A 45 -8.86 9.65 13.04
C ALA A 45 -9.86 8.80 12.24
N GLY A 46 -9.77 7.45 12.31
CA GLY A 46 -10.69 6.54 11.64
C GLY A 46 -10.06 5.61 10.60
N ALA A 47 -8.73 5.59 10.47
CA ALA A 47 -8.06 4.58 9.66
C ALA A 47 -8.17 3.21 10.32
N ALA A 48 -8.71 2.23 9.60
CA ALA A 48 -8.80 0.86 10.09
C ALA A 48 -7.53 0.06 9.78
N VAL A 49 -6.78 0.48 8.75
CA VAL A 49 -5.52 -0.11 8.33
C VAL A 49 -4.47 1.00 8.25
N VAL A 50 -3.24 0.70 8.65
CA VAL A 50 -2.07 1.57 8.40
C VAL A 50 -1.05 0.81 7.56
N HIS A 51 -0.67 1.42 6.44
CA HIS A 51 0.39 0.93 5.55
C HIS A 51 1.69 1.64 5.87
N CYS A 52 2.73 0.86 6.19
CA CYS A 52 3.99 1.37 6.69
C CYS A 52 5.18 0.94 5.83
N HIS A 53 6.02 1.92 5.52
CA HIS A 53 7.41 1.77 5.10
C HIS A 53 8.31 2.20 6.27
N VAL A 54 9.60 1.89 6.19
CA VAL A 54 10.62 2.46 7.08
C VAL A 54 11.65 3.26 6.30
N ARG A 55 12.27 4.21 6.99
CA ARG A 55 13.26 5.13 6.43
C ARG A 55 14.46 5.22 7.35
N ASP A 56 15.54 5.71 6.79
CA ASP A 56 16.68 6.16 7.56
C ASP A 56 16.23 7.34 8.45
N PRO A 57 16.35 7.25 9.79
CA PRO A 57 15.86 8.29 10.68
C PRO A 57 16.54 9.65 10.46
N GLU A 58 17.79 9.65 9.99
CA GLU A 58 18.57 10.87 9.80
C GLU A 58 18.34 11.44 8.40
N THR A 59 18.53 10.62 7.37
CA THR A 59 18.52 11.09 5.98
C THR A 59 17.11 11.10 5.36
N GLY A 60 16.19 10.29 5.87
CA GLY A 60 14.88 10.06 5.26
C GLY A 60 14.88 9.14 4.05
N SER A 61 16.05 8.64 3.63
CA SER A 61 16.18 7.66 2.54
C SER A 61 15.37 6.40 2.84
N PRO A 62 14.77 5.75 1.82
CA PRO A 62 14.01 4.52 2.04
C PRO A 62 14.93 3.41 2.57
N ARG A 63 14.41 2.60 3.50
CA ARG A 63 15.15 1.51 4.14
C ARG A 63 14.29 0.25 4.21
N ARG A 64 14.93 -0.91 4.21
CA ARG A 64 14.27 -2.22 4.38
C ARG A 64 14.85 -3.06 5.52
N ASP A 65 15.46 -2.39 6.50
CA ASP A 65 16.04 -3.04 7.67
C ASP A 65 14.95 -3.65 8.56
N VAL A 66 15.09 -4.95 8.84
CA VAL A 66 14.14 -5.70 9.68
C VAL A 66 13.98 -5.07 11.06
N ALA A 67 15.07 -4.56 11.65
CA ALA A 67 15.04 -3.94 12.97
C ALA A 67 14.19 -2.66 13.02
N LEU A 68 14.18 -1.86 11.94
CA LEU A 68 13.35 -0.66 11.87
C LEU A 68 11.87 -1.02 11.75
N TYR A 69 11.53 -2.03 10.93
CA TYR A 69 10.16 -2.54 10.86
C TYR A 69 9.70 -3.10 12.20
N ARG A 70 10.58 -3.86 12.87
CA ARG A 70 10.30 -4.42 14.18
C ARG A 70 9.96 -3.34 15.20
N GLU A 71 10.76 -2.28 15.27
CA GLU A 71 10.49 -1.16 16.16
C GLU A 71 9.14 -0.46 15.83
N VAL A 72 8.83 -0.23 14.56
CA VAL A 72 7.52 0.33 14.15
C VAL A 72 6.39 -0.60 14.59
N THR A 73 6.51 -1.89 14.34
CA THR A 73 5.50 -2.89 14.70
C THR A 73 5.28 -2.94 16.20
N ASP A 74 6.35 -3.05 17.01
CA ASP A 74 6.23 -3.13 18.47
C ASP A 74 5.52 -1.89 19.02
N ARG A 75 5.93 -0.68 18.58
CA ARG A 75 5.28 0.58 18.99
C ARG A 75 3.80 0.66 18.62
N ILE A 76 3.42 0.23 17.42
CA ILE A 76 2.02 0.21 17.00
C ILE A 76 1.22 -0.83 17.79
N ARG A 77 1.81 -2.00 18.09
CA ARG A 77 1.13 -3.06 18.85
C ARG A 77 0.98 -2.75 20.33
N GLU A 78 1.89 -1.95 20.90
CA GLU A 78 1.82 -1.46 22.28
C GLU A 78 0.82 -0.30 22.48
N ALA A 79 0.35 0.32 21.39
CA ALA A 79 -0.57 1.44 21.46
C ALA A 79 -1.95 1.04 22.00
N GLU A 80 -2.61 1.95 22.72
CA GLU A 80 -3.97 1.77 23.23
C GLU A 80 -5.04 1.73 22.12
N VAL A 81 -4.73 2.31 20.95
CA VAL A 81 -5.61 2.26 19.78
C VAL A 81 -5.25 1.05 18.95
N ASP A 82 -6.27 0.26 18.59
CA ASP A 82 -6.08 -0.88 17.71
C ASP A 82 -6.13 -0.45 16.24
N VAL A 83 -5.37 -1.14 15.40
CA VAL A 83 -5.29 -0.91 13.96
C VAL A 83 -4.78 -2.17 13.26
N VAL A 84 -5.25 -2.44 12.04
CA VAL A 84 -4.69 -3.49 11.19
C VAL A 84 -3.36 -3.02 10.64
N LEU A 85 -2.31 -3.81 10.81
CA LEU A 85 -0.99 -3.47 10.29
C LEU A 85 -0.80 -4.06 8.89
N ASN A 86 -0.51 -3.17 7.94
CA ASN A 86 -0.03 -3.49 6.60
C ASN A 86 1.43 -3.05 6.47
N LEU A 87 2.34 -3.97 6.19
CA LEU A 87 3.75 -3.63 5.91
C LEU A 87 4.05 -3.80 4.43
N THR A 88 4.76 -2.85 3.85
CA THR A 88 5.21 -2.98 2.46
C THR A 88 6.10 -4.22 2.29
N ALA A 89 5.99 -4.92 1.16
CA ALA A 89 7.04 -5.82 0.68
C ALA A 89 7.50 -5.46 -0.74
N GLY A 90 7.22 -4.23 -1.20
CA GLY A 90 7.63 -3.73 -2.52
C GLY A 90 9.12 -3.40 -2.62
N MET A 91 9.79 -3.13 -1.49
CA MET A 91 11.21 -2.76 -1.46
C MET A 91 12.14 -3.90 -1.84
N GLY A 92 13.33 -3.57 -2.35
CA GLY A 92 14.29 -4.56 -2.83
C GLY A 92 14.00 -5.05 -4.25
N GLY A 93 13.18 -4.31 -4.99
CA GLY A 93 12.80 -4.59 -6.38
C GLY A 93 13.14 -3.52 -7.38
N ASP A 94 14.17 -2.76 -7.10
CA ASP A 94 14.51 -1.59 -7.87
C ASP A 94 15.73 -1.85 -8.74
N ILE A 95 15.56 -1.83 -10.06
CA ILE A 95 16.65 -1.90 -11.01
C ILE A 95 16.81 -0.55 -11.69
N VAL A 96 18.01 0.02 -11.61
CA VAL A 96 18.39 1.22 -12.36
C VAL A 96 19.35 0.80 -13.47
N PHE A 97 18.92 0.98 -14.71
CA PHE A 97 19.73 0.62 -15.88
C PHE A 97 20.79 1.68 -16.19
N GLY A 98 21.84 1.27 -16.91
CA GLY A 98 22.82 2.17 -17.51
C GLY A 98 22.23 3.01 -18.65
N GLY A 99 23.06 3.83 -19.28
CA GLY A 99 22.63 4.70 -20.39
C GLY A 99 22.14 3.92 -21.61
N VAL A 100 21.42 4.59 -22.51
CA VAL A 100 20.74 3.97 -23.66
C VAL A 100 21.64 3.14 -24.60
N GLU A 101 22.93 3.47 -24.68
CA GLU A 101 23.92 2.73 -25.49
C GLU A 101 24.52 1.52 -24.77
N GLN A 102 24.52 1.53 -23.43
CA GLN A 102 25.08 0.48 -22.56
C GLN A 102 24.18 0.31 -21.33
N PRO A 103 23.01 -0.32 -21.48
CA PRO A 103 22.02 -0.42 -20.41
C PRO A 103 22.44 -1.37 -19.28
N LEU A 104 23.41 -2.24 -19.51
CA LEU A 104 23.93 -3.20 -18.54
C LEU A 104 25.44 -3.04 -18.35
N PRO A 105 25.97 -3.32 -17.14
CA PRO A 105 25.25 -3.78 -15.93
C PRO A 105 24.39 -2.69 -15.26
N PRO A 106 23.48 -3.04 -14.33
CA PRO A 106 22.76 -2.06 -13.52
C PRO A 106 23.73 -1.16 -12.75
N ILE A 107 23.29 0.07 -12.47
CA ILE A 107 24.11 1.12 -11.87
C ILE A 107 23.69 1.44 -10.43
N GLU A 108 24.39 2.40 -9.81
CA GLU A 108 24.05 2.95 -8.50
C GLU A 108 22.58 3.38 -8.42
N GLY A 109 21.92 3.07 -7.31
CA GLY A 109 20.47 3.21 -7.13
C GLY A 109 19.69 1.91 -7.31
N THR A 110 20.31 0.85 -7.84
CA THR A 110 19.73 -0.50 -7.86
C THR A 110 19.68 -1.09 -6.44
N ASP A 111 18.48 -1.46 -5.97
CA ASP A 111 18.24 -2.31 -4.81
C ASP A 111 17.39 -3.50 -5.26
N MET A 112 18.04 -4.56 -5.76
CA MET A 112 17.40 -5.77 -6.26
C MET A 112 17.88 -7.00 -5.49
N VAL A 113 17.05 -7.50 -4.57
CA VAL A 113 17.37 -8.65 -3.72
C VAL A 113 16.45 -9.84 -3.94
N GLY A 114 16.79 -10.98 -3.32
CA GLY A 114 16.03 -12.22 -3.42
C GLY A 114 14.71 -12.18 -2.64
N ALA A 115 13.77 -13.06 -3.01
CA ALA A 115 12.44 -13.15 -2.40
C ALA A 115 12.49 -13.25 -0.86
N SER A 116 13.33 -14.15 -0.32
CA SER A 116 13.45 -14.34 1.13
C SER A 116 13.90 -13.08 1.87
N GLU A 117 14.73 -12.26 1.25
CA GLU A 117 15.21 -11.00 1.85
C GLU A 117 14.11 -9.93 1.80
N ARG A 118 13.31 -9.86 0.72
CA ARG A 118 12.16 -8.95 0.63
C ARG A 118 11.05 -9.26 1.62
N VAL A 119 10.89 -10.51 2.05
CA VAL A 119 9.86 -10.93 3.02
C VAL A 119 10.42 -11.14 4.43
N ALA A 120 11.70 -10.85 4.67
CA ALA A 120 12.35 -11.13 5.95
C ALA A 120 11.66 -10.40 7.13
N HIS A 121 11.32 -9.12 6.95
CA HIS A 121 10.60 -8.35 7.96
C HIS A 121 9.14 -8.79 8.11
N ILE A 122 8.51 -9.32 7.05
CA ILE A 122 7.16 -9.90 7.15
C ILE A 122 7.19 -11.16 8.03
N ALA A 123 8.19 -12.03 7.84
CA ALA A 123 8.38 -13.22 8.65
C ALA A 123 8.72 -12.90 10.13
N ASP A 124 9.38 -11.77 10.37
CA ASP A 124 9.72 -11.30 11.72
C ASP A 124 8.53 -10.61 12.42
N CYS A 125 7.89 -9.66 11.74
CA CYS A 125 6.86 -8.79 12.32
C CYS A 125 5.46 -9.41 12.32
N LEU A 126 5.20 -10.40 11.46
CA LEU A 126 3.92 -11.10 11.28
C LEU A 126 2.71 -10.13 11.22
N PRO A 127 2.73 -9.13 10.31
CA PRO A 127 1.59 -8.24 10.14
C PRO A 127 0.35 -9.01 9.68
N GLU A 128 -0.82 -8.38 9.74
CA GLU A 128 -2.03 -8.99 9.19
C GLU A 128 -2.03 -8.94 7.66
N ILE A 129 -1.50 -7.85 7.10
CA ILE A 129 -1.43 -7.59 5.67
C ILE A 129 0.02 -7.27 5.29
N CYS A 130 0.44 -7.63 4.08
CA CYS A 130 1.61 -7.04 3.46
C CYS A 130 1.37 -6.76 1.98
N THR A 131 2.02 -5.75 1.41
CA THR A 131 1.83 -5.44 -0.02
C THR A 131 2.60 -6.40 -0.93
N LEU A 132 2.06 -6.67 -2.10
CA LEU A 132 2.71 -7.40 -3.18
C LEU A 132 2.48 -6.67 -4.51
N ASP A 133 3.52 -5.98 -4.98
CA ASP A 133 3.49 -5.22 -6.24
C ASP A 133 3.44 -6.18 -7.43
N CYS A 134 2.24 -6.38 -8.00
CA CYS A 134 1.95 -7.52 -8.86
C CYS A 134 2.33 -7.30 -10.34
N GLY A 135 3.57 -6.87 -10.60
CA GLY A 135 4.12 -6.77 -11.95
C GLY A 135 5.38 -5.91 -12.04
N THR A 136 5.97 -5.94 -13.23
CA THR A 136 7.14 -5.12 -13.58
C THR A 136 6.71 -3.95 -14.46
N MET A 137 7.15 -2.74 -14.14
CA MET A 137 6.84 -1.54 -14.93
C MET A 137 7.90 -0.45 -14.76
N ASN A 138 7.93 0.49 -15.71
CA ASN A 138 8.62 1.76 -15.51
C ASN A 138 7.96 2.50 -14.34
N PHE A 139 8.74 3.23 -13.54
CA PHE A 139 8.19 3.92 -12.38
C PHE A 139 8.91 5.26 -12.21
N ALA A 140 8.16 6.36 -12.17
CA ALA A 140 8.45 7.78 -11.87
C ALA A 140 9.85 8.42 -12.08
N GLU A 141 10.96 7.71 -11.93
CA GLU A 141 12.33 8.19 -11.91
C GLU A 141 13.15 7.64 -13.08
N LYS A 142 13.69 8.53 -13.94
CA LYS A 142 14.66 8.25 -15.01
C LYS A 142 14.62 6.82 -15.61
N ASP A 143 15.64 6.01 -15.31
CA ASP A 143 15.89 4.67 -15.83
C ASP A 143 15.62 3.58 -14.76
N TYR A 144 14.75 3.88 -13.80
CA TYR A 144 14.29 2.98 -12.75
C TYR A 144 13.10 2.12 -13.22
N VAL A 145 13.23 0.81 -13.04
CA VAL A 145 12.19 -0.19 -13.28
C VAL A 145 11.86 -0.91 -11.97
N MET A 146 10.61 -0.77 -11.53
CA MET A 146 10.06 -1.59 -10.46
C MET A 146 9.93 -3.02 -11.00
N THR A 147 10.71 -3.93 -10.44
CA THR A 147 10.95 -5.28 -10.99
C THR A 147 10.37 -6.36 -10.08
N ASN A 148 9.26 -6.95 -10.53
CA ASN A 148 8.60 -8.10 -9.92
C ASN A 148 8.31 -9.15 -10.98
N THR A 149 9.34 -9.96 -11.28
CA THR A 149 9.21 -11.04 -12.27
C THR A 149 8.20 -12.10 -11.80
N PRO A 150 7.61 -12.89 -12.72
CA PRO A 150 6.75 -14.01 -12.36
C PRO A 150 7.36 -14.92 -11.28
N GLY A 151 8.63 -15.31 -11.40
CA GLY A 151 9.30 -16.15 -10.41
C GLY A 151 9.42 -15.49 -9.03
N MET A 152 9.69 -14.17 -8.98
CA MET A 152 9.72 -13.42 -7.72
C MET A 152 8.34 -13.40 -7.06
N LEU A 153 7.30 -13.06 -7.81
CA LEU A 153 5.92 -13.01 -7.34
C LEU A 153 5.41 -14.37 -6.85
N GLN A 154 5.73 -15.45 -7.56
CA GLN A 154 5.38 -16.79 -7.13
C GLN A 154 6.07 -17.18 -5.82
N ALA A 155 7.36 -16.85 -5.67
CA ALA A 155 8.12 -17.16 -4.46
C ALA A 155 7.62 -16.34 -3.26
N MET A 156 7.50 -15.01 -3.41
CA MET A 156 7.01 -14.13 -2.34
C MET A 156 5.57 -14.45 -1.96
N GLY A 157 4.68 -14.65 -2.94
CA GLY A 157 3.28 -15.00 -2.69
C GLY A 157 3.13 -16.30 -1.90
N ARG A 158 3.89 -17.34 -2.25
CA ARG A 158 3.92 -18.60 -1.46
C ARG A 158 4.38 -18.36 -0.03
N MET A 159 5.49 -17.64 0.15
CA MET A 159 6.01 -17.34 1.49
C MET A 159 5.01 -16.54 2.33
N MET A 160 4.34 -15.54 1.76
CA MET A 160 3.32 -14.75 2.47
C MET A 160 2.12 -15.62 2.89
N THR A 161 1.63 -16.47 1.98
CA THR A 161 0.54 -17.43 2.26
C THR A 161 0.94 -18.43 3.34
N GLU A 162 2.15 -19.01 3.27
CA GLU A 162 2.68 -19.93 4.29
C GLU A 162 2.85 -19.26 5.65
N LEU A 163 3.20 -17.97 5.67
CA LEU A 163 3.24 -17.15 6.88
C LEU A 163 1.85 -16.77 7.39
N GLY A 164 0.75 -17.09 6.68
CA GLY A 164 -0.60 -16.65 7.04
C GLY A 164 -0.77 -15.12 7.07
N VAL A 165 0.02 -14.40 6.26
CA VAL A 165 -0.10 -12.94 6.08
C VAL A 165 -0.86 -12.71 4.78
N LYS A 166 -1.93 -11.90 4.80
CA LYS A 166 -2.71 -11.66 3.58
C LYS A 166 -1.98 -10.67 2.66
N PRO A 167 -1.70 -11.04 1.39
CA PRO A 167 -1.14 -10.08 0.45
C PRO A 167 -2.21 -9.07 0.01
N GLU A 168 -1.91 -7.78 0.12
CA GLU A 168 -2.58 -6.70 -0.61
C GLU A 168 -1.90 -6.58 -1.97
N ILE A 169 -2.60 -6.99 -3.03
CA ILE A 169 -2.08 -7.03 -4.39
C ILE A 169 -2.13 -5.61 -4.96
N GLU A 170 -0.98 -4.97 -5.08
CA GLU A 170 -0.88 -3.63 -5.66
C GLU A 170 -0.86 -3.75 -7.20
N ALA A 171 -1.95 -3.31 -7.81
CA ALA A 171 -2.18 -3.38 -9.25
C ALA A 171 -2.06 -1.99 -9.87
N PHE A 172 -0.97 -1.80 -10.61
CA PHE A 172 -0.67 -0.57 -11.34
C PHE A 172 -1.08 -0.63 -12.81
N ASP A 173 -1.55 -1.78 -13.30
CA ASP A 173 -2.08 -1.96 -14.65
C ASP A 173 -3.03 -3.17 -14.69
N THR A 174 -3.86 -3.26 -15.72
CA THR A 174 -4.74 -4.40 -16.04
C THR A 174 -3.97 -5.72 -16.19
N GLY A 175 -2.74 -5.69 -16.70
CA GLY A 175 -1.87 -6.87 -16.78
C GLY A 175 -1.52 -7.44 -15.39
N HIS A 176 -1.40 -6.57 -14.39
CA HIS A 176 -1.12 -6.97 -13.01
C HIS A 176 -2.31 -7.71 -12.40
N LEU A 177 -3.53 -7.22 -12.64
CA LEU A 177 -4.77 -7.92 -12.25
C LEU A 177 -4.93 -9.27 -12.95
N TRP A 178 -4.56 -9.34 -14.23
CA TRP A 178 -4.61 -10.61 -14.96
C TRP A 178 -3.66 -11.64 -14.34
N TYR A 179 -2.44 -11.23 -14.00
CA TYR A 179 -1.49 -12.13 -13.36
C TYR A 179 -1.88 -12.48 -11.92
N ALA A 180 -2.44 -11.55 -11.15
CA ALA A 180 -3.00 -11.81 -9.82
C ALA A 180 -4.05 -12.94 -9.82
N LYS A 181 -4.97 -12.93 -10.80
CA LYS A 181 -5.93 -14.02 -11.00
C LYS A 181 -5.24 -15.35 -11.28
N GLN A 182 -4.14 -15.33 -12.03
CA GLN A 182 -3.34 -16.52 -12.31
C GLN A 182 -2.66 -17.05 -11.04
N LEU A 183 -2.09 -16.17 -10.20
CA LEU A 183 -1.50 -16.57 -8.91
C LEU A 183 -2.53 -17.21 -7.97
N VAL A 184 -3.75 -16.68 -7.91
CA VAL A 184 -4.85 -17.30 -7.13
C VAL A 184 -5.25 -18.65 -7.73
N LYS A 185 -5.41 -18.72 -9.07
CA LYS A 185 -5.74 -19.97 -9.77
C LYS A 185 -4.70 -21.07 -9.53
N ASP A 186 -3.42 -20.71 -9.43
CA ASP A 186 -2.31 -21.63 -9.18
C ASP A 186 -2.15 -22.00 -7.70
N GLY A 187 -3.02 -21.51 -6.81
CA GLY A 187 -2.98 -21.77 -5.37
C GLY A 187 -1.80 -21.11 -4.66
N ILE A 188 -1.20 -20.08 -5.26
CA ILE A 188 -0.09 -19.33 -4.68
C ILE A 188 -0.62 -18.29 -3.70
N LEU A 189 -1.72 -17.63 -4.06
CA LEU A 189 -2.44 -16.67 -3.24
C LEU A 189 -3.81 -17.24 -2.87
N GLU A 190 -4.25 -17.00 -1.64
CA GLU A 190 -5.57 -17.43 -1.17
C GLU A 190 -6.69 -16.54 -1.71
N SER A 191 -7.83 -17.15 -2.04
CA SER A 191 -9.08 -16.45 -2.38
C SER A 191 -10.01 -16.37 -1.15
N PRO A 192 -10.81 -15.30 -0.97
CA PRO A 192 -10.82 -14.07 -1.77
C PRO A 192 -9.57 -13.21 -1.52
N ALA A 193 -9.05 -12.62 -2.60
CA ALA A 193 -7.88 -11.77 -2.53
C ALA A 193 -8.25 -10.32 -2.14
N LEU A 194 -7.24 -9.60 -1.64
CA LEU A 194 -7.29 -8.17 -1.40
C LEU A 194 -6.46 -7.47 -2.49
N VAL A 195 -7.06 -6.48 -3.16
CA VAL A 195 -6.41 -5.74 -4.25
C VAL A 195 -6.41 -4.26 -3.95
N GLN A 196 -5.33 -3.57 -4.30
CA GLN A 196 -5.26 -2.13 -4.34
C GLN A 196 -5.07 -1.66 -5.78
N LEU A 197 -5.96 -0.80 -6.27
CA LEU A 197 -5.88 -0.19 -7.58
C LEU A 197 -5.07 1.10 -7.47
N CYS A 198 -3.86 1.09 -8.03
CA CYS A 198 -2.85 2.14 -7.88
C CYS A 198 -2.92 3.12 -9.04
N MET A 199 -3.60 4.25 -8.86
CA MET A 199 -3.93 5.15 -9.97
C MET A 199 -3.03 6.39 -10.00
N GLY A 200 -2.55 6.75 -11.19
CA GLY A 200 -1.76 7.97 -11.41
C GLY A 200 -0.27 7.84 -11.11
N VAL A 201 0.21 6.64 -10.82
CA VAL A 201 1.65 6.35 -10.77
C VAL A 201 2.21 6.47 -12.20
N PRO A 202 3.25 7.31 -12.44
CA PRO A 202 3.76 7.53 -13.79
C PRO A 202 4.12 6.22 -14.49
N TRP A 203 3.66 6.09 -15.74
CA TRP A 203 3.81 4.92 -16.63
C TRP A 203 2.98 3.68 -16.28
N GLY A 204 2.18 3.73 -15.21
CA GLY A 204 1.12 2.75 -14.95
C GLY A 204 -0.24 3.25 -15.42
N ALA A 205 -1.28 2.77 -14.75
CA ALA A 205 -2.66 3.17 -14.94
C ALA A 205 -2.81 4.68 -14.68
N PRO A 206 -3.17 5.50 -15.69
CA PRO A 206 -3.48 6.91 -15.48
C PRO A 206 -4.63 7.09 -14.49
N ASP A 207 -4.67 8.24 -13.81
CA ASP A 207 -5.68 8.57 -12.81
C ASP A 207 -7.01 9.06 -13.41
N ASP A 208 -7.46 8.49 -14.53
CA ASP A 208 -8.74 8.78 -15.17
C ASP A 208 -9.83 7.72 -14.88
N LEU A 209 -11.10 8.14 -14.96
CA LEU A 209 -12.24 7.28 -14.62
C LEU A 209 -12.47 6.11 -15.58
N ASN A 210 -12.11 6.23 -16.87
CA ASN A 210 -12.30 5.13 -17.81
C ASN A 210 -11.32 4.00 -17.50
N THR A 211 -10.07 4.34 -17.23
CA THR A 211 -9.05 3.37 -16.82
C THR A 211 -9.38 2.77 -15.46
N PHE A 212 -9.78 3.60 -14.49
CA PHE A 212 -10.21 3.13 -13.18
C PHE A 212 -11.36 2.12 -13.29
N MET A 213 -12.43 2.43 -14.02
CA MET A 213 -13.55 1.51 -14.20
C MET A 213 -13.17 0.26 -14.98
N ALA A 214 -12.23 0.34 -15.95
CA ALA A 214 -11.71 -0.84 -16.62
C ALA A 214 -11.01 -1.80 -15.64
N MET A 215 -10.23 -1.27 -14.69
CA MET A 215 -9.60 -2.06 -13.64
C MET A 215 -10.61 -2.62 -12.63
N VAL A 216 -11.56 -1.81 -12.15
CA VAL A 216 -12.65 -2.25 -11.25
C VAL A 216 -13.43 -3.40 -11.88
N ASN A 217 -13.83 -3.28 -13.14
CA ASN A 217 -14.57 -4.32 -13.86
C ASN A 217 -13.76 -5.62 -14.07
N ASN A 218 -12.45 -5.58 -13.84
CA ASN A 218 -11.57 -6.73 -13.89
C ASN A 218 -11.31 -7.34 -12.50
N VAL A 219 -11.74 -6.73 -11.40
CA VAL A 219 -11.66 -7.37 -10.08
C VAL A 219 -12.78 -8.42 -9.96
N PRO A 220 -12.49 -9.68 -9.57
CA PRO A 220 -13.53 -10.67 -9.29
C PRO A 220 -14.52 -10.19 -8.22
N GLU A 221 -15.80 -10.53 -8.36
CA GLU A 221 -16.88 -10.01 -7.50
C GLU A 221 -16.75 -10.41 -6.02
N ASP A 222 -16.12 -11.54 -5.73
CA ASP A 222 -15.86 -12.02 -4.38
C ASP A 222 -14.59 -11.43 -3.75
N TRP A 223 -13.76 -10.73 -4.53
CA TRP A 223 -12.55 -10.09 -4.03
C TRP A 223 -12.86 -8.73 -3.42
N THR A 224 -12.05 -8.33 -2.44
CA THR A 224 -12.13 -6.99 -1.88
C THR A 224 -11.10 -6.10 -2.56
N PHE A 225 -11.50 -4.90 -2.98
CA PHE A 225 -10.54 -3.91 -3.47
C PHE A 225 -10.58 -2.59 -2.71
N SER A 226 -9.44 -1.92 -2.72
CA SER A 226 -9.24 -0.51 -2.38
C SER A 226 -8.69 0.22 -3.60
N ALA A 227 -8.76 1.54 -3.62
CA ALA A 227 -8.10 2.36 -4.64
C ALA A 227 -7.58 3.67 -4.05
N PHE A 228 -6.51 4.20 -4.66
CA PHE A 228 -5.99 5.53 -4.38
C PHE A 228 -5.58 6.25 -5.66
N GLY A 229 -5.44 7.58 -5.54
CA GLY A 229 -4.82 8.42 -6.55
C GLY A 229 -3.74 9.30 -5.94
N LEU A 230 -2.72 9.66 -6.73
CA LEU A 230 -1.61 10.49 -6.26
C LEU A 230 -1.94 11.99 -6.18
N GLY A 231 -1.30 12.66 -5.23
CA GLY A 231 -1.28 14.11 -5.08
C GLY A 231 -2.68 14.73 -5.01
N ARG A 232 -2.95 15.69 -5.90
CA ARG A 232 -4.20 16.47 -5.93
C ARG A 232 -5.47 15.61 -6.08
N ASN A 233 -5.34 14.41 -6.64
CA ASN A 233 -6.46 13.53 -6.95
C ASN A 233 -6.76 12.53 -5.83
N GLN A 234 -5.95 12.47 -4.74
CA GLN A 234 -6.18 11.55 -3.62
C GLN A 234 -7.61 11.61 -3.08
N MET A 235 -8.13 12.81 -2.78
CA MET A 235 -9.48 12.97 -2.23
C MET A 235 -10.59 12.71 -3.27
N ALA A 236 -10.33 12.95 -4.56
CA ALA A 236 -11.28 12.59 -5.60
C ALA A 236 -11.41 11.06 -5.74
N TYR A 237 -10.30 10.34 -5.56
CA TYR A 237 -10.27 8.87 -5.57
C TYR A 237 -10.94 8.22 -4.36
N VAL A 238 -10.97 8.90 -3.20
CA VAL A 238 -11.81 8.47 -2.07
C VAL A 238 -13.27 8.35 -2.52
N ALA A 239 -13.81 9.38 -3.18
CA ALA A 239 -15.19 9.35 -3.67
C ALA A 239 -15.36 8.32 -4.82
N ALA A 240 -14.47 8.33 -5.80
CA ALA A 240 -14.56 7.44 -6.96
C ALA A 240 -14.53 5.96 -6.56
N SER A 241 -13.63 5.58 -5.64
CA SER A 241 -13.51 4.19 -5.18
C SER A 241 -14.77 3.71 -4.48
N VAL A 242 -15.31 4.52 -3.57
CA VAL A 242 -16.54 4.17 -2.83
C VAL A 242 -17.73 4.02 -3.78
N LEU A 243 -17.87 4.93 -4.75
CA LEU A 243 -18.93 4.84 -5.77
C LEU A 243 -18.79 3.60 -6.66
N ALA A 244 -17.56 3.13 -6.88
CA ALA A 244 -17.26 1.90 -7.63
C ALA A 244 -17.38 0.61 -6.79
N GLY A 245 -17.70 0.71 -5.49
CA GLY A 245 -17.85 -0.45 -4.60
C GLY A 245 -16.59 -0.82 -3.81
N GLY A 246 -15.54 0.01 -3.87
CA GLY A 246 -14.26 -0.22 -3.22
C GLY A 246 -14.13 0.38 -1.83
N ASN A 247 -12.94 0.17 -1.26
CA ASN A 247 -12.43 0.83 -0.06
C ASN A 247 -11.42 1.92 -0.46
N VAL A 248 -10.88 2.67 0.50
CA VAL A 248 -10.09 3.86 0.18
C VAL A 248 -8.73 3.84 0.85
N ARG A 249 -7.73 4.38 0.15
CA ARG A 249 -6.42 4.69 0.71
C ARG A 249 -6.11 6.17 0.60
N VAL A 250 -5.58 6.73 1.69
CA VAL A 250 -5.06 8.10 1.79
C VAL A 250 -3.76 8.10 2.58
N GLY A 251 -3.09 9.24 2.68
CA GLY A 251 -1.90 9.40 3.51
C GLY A 251 -0.79 10.18 2.81
N LEU A 252 0.23 10.50 3.58
CA LEU A 252 1.36 11.34 3.15
C LEU A 252 2.30 10.64 2.16
N GLU A 253 2.23 9.31 2.08
CA GLU A 253 2.85 8.55 1.01
C GLU A 253 2.36 8.99 -0.37
N ASP A 254 1.04 9.17 -0.50
CA ASP A 254 0.41 9.43 -1.79
C ASP A 254 0.19 10.93 -2.04
N ASN A 255 0.06 11.74 -0.98
CA ASN A 255 -0.19 13.19 -1.08
C ASN A 255 0.22 13.96 0.19
N ILE A 256 1.03 14.99 0.04
CA ILE A 256 1.48 15.85 1.16
C ILE A 256 0.60 17.07 1.43
N TRP A 257 -0.43 17.32 0.61
CA TRP A 257 -1.21 18.55 0.63
C TRP A 257 -2.61 18.34 1.20
N LEU A 258 -2.97 19.14 2.21
CA LEU A 258 -4.35 19.23 2.66
C LEU A 258 -5.16 20.01 1.63
N GLU A 259 -4.62 21.13 1.18
CA GLU A 259 -5.15 21.93 0.08
C GLU A 259 -3.97 22.63 -0.61
N LYS A 260 -4.25 23.40 -1.67
CA LYS A 260 -3.19 24.06 -2.43
C LYS A 260 -2.36 24.97 -1.53
N GLY A 261 -1.10 24.58 -1.30
CA GLY A 261 -0.15 25.33 -0.48
C GLY A 261 -0.20 25.03 1.03
N VAL A 262 -1.11 24.18 1.50
CA VAL A 262 -1.22 23.81 2.92
C VAL A 262 -0.81 22.35 3.07
N LEU A 263 0.28 22.09 3.80
CA LEU A 263 0.75 20.74 4.09
C LEU A 263 -0.22 20.01 5.03
N ALA A 264 -0.42 18.71 4.80
CA ALA A 264 -1.24 17.85 5.63
C ALA A 264 -0.43 17.09 6.68
N THR A 265 -1.15 16.57 7.68
CA THR A 265 -0.77 15.40 8.47
C THR A 265 -1.59 14.19 8.01
N ASN A 266 -1.13 12.97 8.31
CA ASN A 266 -1.89 11.75 8.01
C ASN A 266 -3.30 11.77 8.62
N ALA A 267 -3.42 12.18 9.90
CA ALA A 267 -4.72 12.29 10.58
C ALA A 267 -5.69 13.23 9.82
N GLN A 268 -5.23 14.39 9.35
CA GLN A 268 -6.08 15.33 8.59
C GLN A 268 -6.54 14.76 7.24
N LEU A 269 -5.72 13.94 6.58
CA LEU A 269 -6.12 13.26 5.35
C LEU A 269 -7.17 12.18 5.62
N VAL A 270 -7.01 11.44 6.73
CA VAL A 270 -8.01 10.46 7.18
C VAL A 270 -9.32 11.15 7.55
N ASP A 271 -9.30 12.20 8.38
CA ASP A 271 -10.50 12.98 8.77
C ASP A 271 -11.28 13.47 7.54
N ARG A 272 -10.55 13.93 6.51
CA ARG A 272 -11.16 14.38 5.26
C ARG A 272 -11.77 13.23 4.48
N ALA A 273 -11.11 12.07 4.43
CA ALA A 273 -11.64 10.88 3.79
C ALA A 273 -12.91 10.38 4.51
N VAL A 274 -12.90 10.33 5.84
CA VAL A 274 -14.09 10.01 6.67
C VAL A 274 -15.25 10.94 6.29
N SER A 275 -14.99 12.26 6.28
CA SER A 275 -16.02 13.26 5.94
C SER A 275 -16.60 13.04 4.53
N ILE A 276 -15.77 12.72 3.54
CA ILE A 276 -16.23 12.45 2.17
C ILE A 276 -17.13 11.20 2.14
N VAL A 277 -16.69 10.11 2.77
CA VAL A 277 -17.42 8.83 2.80
C VAL A 277 -18.78 8.98 3.48
N GLU A 278 -18.81 9.60 4.66
CA GLU A 278 -20.03 9.77 5.44
C GLU A 278 -21.03 10.72 4.77
N ASN A 279 -20.56 11.80 4.15
CA ASN A 279 -21.42 12.71 3.39
C ASN A 279 -22.06 12.08 2.15
N MET A 280 -21.49 11.00 1.61
CA MET A 280 -22.12 10.19 0.55
C MET A 280 -23.11 9.15 1.10
N GLY A 281 -23.27 9.04 2.42
CA GLY A 281 -24.19 8.10 3.08
C GLY A 281 -23.64 6.67 3.19
N ALA A 282 -22.31 6.50 3.27
CA ALA A 282 -21.67 5.27 3.73
C ALA A 282 -21.15 5.44 5.17
N ARG A 283 -20.75 4.35 5.81
CA ARG A 283 -20.11 4.40 7.14
C ARG A 283 -18.69 3.89 7.10
N ILE A 284 -17.85 4.44 7.97
CA ILE A 284 -16.49 3.94 8.21
C ILE A 284 -16.56 2.74 9.15
N ILE A 285 -15.86 1.65 8.79
CA ILE A 285 -15.70 0.48 9.65
C ILE A 285 -14.30 0.45 10.27
N GLY A 286 -14.22 0.02 11.54
CA GLY A 286 -12.97 -0.06 12.29
C GLY A 286 -12.17 -1.35 12.06
N PRO A 287 -11.01 -1.48 12.72
CA PRO A 287 -10.05 -2.57 12.49
C PRO A 287 -10.62 -3.96 12.77
N GLU A 288 -11.45 -4.12 13.82
CA GLU A 288 -12.11 -5.41 14.12
C GLU A 288 -13.01 -5.89 12.97
N ALA A 289 -13.84 -4.99 12.43
CA ALA A 289 -14.71 -5.29 11.30
C ALA A 289 -13.90 -5.59 10.03
N VAL A 290 -12.78 -4.89 9.80
CA VAL A 290 -11.87 -5.20 8.70
C VAL A 290 -11.27 -6.59 8.84
N ARG A 291 -10.81 -6.98 10.04
CA ARG A 291 -10.29 -8.33 10.27
C ARG A 291 -11.34 -9.40 10.02
N ALA A 292 -12.57 -9.19 10.49
CA ALA A 292 -13.67 -10.12 10.23
C ALA A 292 -13.99 -10.22 8.73
N LYS A 293 -14.06 -9.09 8.02
CA LYS A 293 -14.35 -9.02 6.59
C LYS A 293 -13.28 -9.70 5.74
N LEU A 294 -12.01 -9.54 6.10
CA LEU A 294 -10.87 -10.03 5.34
C LEU A 294 -10.29 -11.35 5.87
N GLY A 295 -10.84 -11.93 6.94
CA GLY A 295 -10.33 -13.16 7.55
C GLY A 295 -8.92 -13.02 8.12
N LEU A 296 -8.59 -11.87 8.73
CA LEU A 296 -7.25 -11.56 9.23
C LEU A 296 -7.06 -11.98 10.68
N VAL A 297 -5.86 -12.42 11.03
CA VAL A 297 -5.47 -12.78 12.40
C VAL A 297 -4.39 -11.83 12.89
N LYS A 298 -4.69 -11.06 13.94
CA LYS A 298 -3.70 -10.24 14.65
C LYS A 298 -2.74 -11.15 15.42
N ARG A 299 -1.44 -10.94 15.22
CA ARG A 299 -0.38 -11.73 15.85
C ARG A 299 0.68 -10.83 16.48
N ALA A 300 1.33 -11.36 17.50
CA ALA A 300 2.56 -10.77 18.01
C ALA A 300 3.71 -11.07 17.04
N PRO A 301 4.70 -10.16 16.93
CA PRO A 301 5.94 -10.43 16.22
C PRO A 301 6.65 -11.68 16.75
N LYS A 302 7.53 -12.27 15.94
CA LYS A 302 8.31 -13.46 16.32
C LYS A 302 9.22 -13.13 17.52
N GLY A 303 9.13 -13.93 18.59
CA GLY A 303 9.94 -13.79 19.80
C GLY A 303 11.43 -14.00 19.60
#